data_AF-A0A2I0VCX2-F1
#
_entry.id   AF-A0A2I0VCX2-F1
#
_cell.length_a   1.000
_cell.length_b   1.000
_cell.length_c   1.000
_cell.angle_alpha   90.00
_cell.angle_beta   90.00
_cell.angle_gamma   90.00
#
_symmetry.space_group_name_H-M   'P 1'
#
loop_
_entity.id
_entity.type
_entity.pdbx_description
1 polymer ?
#
loop_
_entity_poly.entity_id
_entity_poly.type
_entity_poly.pdbx_seq_one_letter_code
_entity_poly.pdbx_strand_id
1 'polypeptide(L)' 'MIKHHLYNVVLSFFSTGHLPKQVKATAIALIPKHPHANNVKNFRPISLCNVIYKVIAKIIANRMKEELPFIIHPS' A
#
# COMPACT_ATOMS: atom_id res chain seq x y z
N MET A 1 23.81 2.15 -1.26
CA MET A 1 23.35 1.48 -0.03
C MET A 1 21.83 1.27 0.01
N ILE A 2 20.99 2.32 0.03
CA ILE A 2 19.52 2.20 0.20
C ILE A 2 18.83 1.35 -0.91
N LYS A 3 19.22 1.51 -2.18
CA LYS A 3 18.67 0.71 -3.30
C LYS A 3 18.87 -0.79 -3.11
N HIS A 4 20.04 -1.19 -2.61
CA HIS A 4 20.38 -2.60 -2.38
C HIS A 4 19.52 -3.21 -1.25
N HIS A 5 19.28 -2.46 -0.16
CA HIS A 5 18.39 -2.92 0.90
C HIS A 5 16.94 -3.06 0.43
N LEU A 6 16.43 -2.09 -0.33
CA LEU A 6 15.08 -2.17 -0.89
C LEU A 6 14.93 -3.42 -1.78
N TYR A 7 15.89 -3.64 -2.68
CA TYR A 7 15.89 -4.80 -3.56
C TYR A 7 15.85 -6.12 -2.78
N ASN A 8 16.73 -6.28 -1.79
CA ASN A 8 16.81 -7.50 -0.99
C ASN A 8 15.53 -7.76 -0.18
N VAL A 9 14.92 -6.71 0.38
CA VAL A 9 13.66 -6.84 1.13
C VAL A 9 12.52 -7.25 0.21
N VAL A 10 12.43 -6.66 -1.00
CA VAL A 10 11.41 -7.03 -1.99
C VAL A 10 11.59 -8.47 -2.43
N LEU A 11 12.82 -8.90 -2.74
CA LEU A 11 13.10 -10.30 -3.08
C LEU A 11 12.74 -11.25 -1.95
N SER A 12 13.21 -10.96 -0.73
CA SER A 12 12.91 -11.77 0.45
C SER A 12 11.41 -11.91 0.67
N PHE A 13 10.62 -10.83 0.49
CA PHE A 13 9.17 -10.89 0.58
C PHE A 13 8.57 -11.85 -0.45
N PHE A 14 8.99 -11.78 -1.72
CA PHE A 14 8.43 -12.67 -2.74
C PHE A 14 8.91 -14.13 -2.62
N SER A 15 10.07 -14.39 -2.01
CA SER A 15 10.54 -15.74 -1.72
C SER A 15 9.90 -16.36 -0.48
N THR A 16 9.56 -15.56 0.54
CA THR A 16 9.11 -16.06 1.87
C THR A 16 7.66 -15.74 2.21
N GLY A 17 7.03 -14.80 1.51
CA GLY A 17 5.74 -14.21 1.88
C GLY A 17 5.78 -13.35 3.15
N HIS A 18 6.94 -13.19 3.79
CA HIS A 18 7.05 -12.51 5.07
C HIS A 18 7.36 -11.02 4.90
N LEU A 19 6.61 -10.17 5.60
CA LEU A 19 6.86 -8.74 5.69
C LEU A 19 7.03 -8.33 7.16
N PRO A 20 8.18 -7.72 7.53
CA PRO A 20 8.45 -7.30 8.90
C PRO A 20 7.39 -6.33 9.44
N LYS A 21 7.15 -6.38 10.76
CA LYS A 21 6.12 -5.56 11.42
C LYS A 21 6.34 -4.05 11.21
N GLN A 22 7.59 -3.62 11.22
CA GLN A 22 7.99 -2.23 11.03
C GLN A 22 7.62 -1.74 9.63
N VAL A 23 7.73 -2.58 8.60
CA VAL A 23 7.35 -2.25 7.22
C VAL A 23 5.84 -2.18 7.07
N LYS A 24 5.09 -3.02 7.81
CA LYS A 24 3.62 -3.00 7.85
C LYS A 24 3.05 -1.85 8.69
N ALA A 25 3.87 -1.17 9.49
CA ALA A 25 3.41 -0.05 10.30
C ALA A 25 2.87 1.07 9.40
N THR A 26 1.72 1.62 9.80
CA THR A 26 0.99 2.66 9.07
C THR A 26 0.44 3.65 10.07
N ALA A 27 0.64 4.95 9.83
CA ALA A 27 -0.08 5.99 10.55
C ALA A 27 -1.31 6.41 9.75
N ILE A 28 -2.41 6.70 10.44
CA ILE A 28 -3.63 7.23 9.80
C ILE A 28 -3.65 8.74 10.02
N ALA A 29 -3.65 9.49 8.93
CA ALA A 29 -3.85 10.93 8.93
C ALA A 29 -5.28 11.26 8.49
N LEU A 30 -5.94 12.19 9.18
CA LEU A 30 -7.28 12.65 8.82
C LEU A 30 -7.18 13.93 8.00
N ILE A 31 -7.58 13.88 6.73
CA ILE A 31 -7.60 15.06 5.85
C ILE A 31 -9.03 15.60 5.76
N PRO A 32 -9.28 16.87 6.08
CA PRO A 32 -10.61 17.46 5.95
C PRO A 32 -11.08 17.48 4.49
N LYS A 33 -12.36 17.18 4.25
CA LYS A 33 -12.98 17.25 2.90
C LYS A 33 -13.24 18.68 2.44
N HIS A 34 -13.45 19.60 3.37
CA HIS A 34 -13.77 21.01 3.15
C HIS A 34 -13.29 21.84 4.37
N PRO A 35 -13.16 23.17 4.24
CA PRO A 35 -12.91 24.05 5.39
C PRO A 35 -13.97 23.86 6.49
N HIS A 36 -13.58 24.08 7.75
CA HIS A 36 -14.46 23.95 8.94
C HIS A 36 -15.12 22.57 9.09
N ALA A 37 -14.36 21.50 8.84
CA ALA A 37 -14.83 20.13 9.07
C ALA A 37 -15.04 19.85 10.56
N ASN A 38 -16.30 19.83 11.00
CA ASN A 38 -16.67 19.70 12.42
C ASN A 38 -17.23 18.32 12.81
N ASN A 39 -17.35 17.39 11.86
CA ASN A 39 -17.80 16.02 12.09
C ASN A 39 -16.77 15.03 11.52
N VAL A 40 -16.53 13.91 12.20
CA VAL A 40 -15.59 12.85 11.77
C VAL A 40 -15.88 12.36 10.34
N LYS A 41 -17.16 12.31 9.93
CA LYS A 41 -17.58 11.94 8.56
C LYS A 41 -17.04 12.89 7.47
N ASN A 42 -16.66 14.11 7.86
CA ASN A 42 -16.11 15.14 6.97
C ASN A 42 -14.59 15.01 6.78
N PHE A 43 -13.97 13.99 7.35
CA PHE A 43 -12.56 13.68 7.13
C PHE A 43 -12.40 12.44 6.23
N ARG A 44 -11.35 12.44 5.42
CA ARG A 44 -10.88 11.26 4.69
C ARG A 44 -9.67 10.70 5.44
N PRO A 45 -9.71 9.44 5.91
CA PRO A 45 -8.52 8.80 6.44
C PRO A 45 -7.56 8.50 5.28
N ILE A 46 -6.29 8.85 5.45
CA ILE A 46 -5.20 8.45 4.55
C ILE A 46 -4.17 7.66 5.34
N SER A 47 -3.81 6.51 4.78
CA SER A 47 -2.75 5.65 5.30
C SER A 47 -1.38 6.15 4.87
N LEU A 48 -0.58 6.61 5.84
CA LEU A 48 0.83 6.94 5.68
C LEU A 48 1.65 5.66 5.89
N CYS A 49 1.75 4.86 4.82
CA CYS A 49 2.49 3.60 4.82
C CYS A 49 3.96 3.78 4.46
N ASN A 50 4.79 2.80 4.85
CA ASN A 50 6.18 2.70 4.42
C ASN A 50 6.32 2.59 2.88
N VAL A 51 7.38 3.20 2.34
CA VAL A 51 7.68 3.13 0.89
C VAL A 51 7.91 1.69 0.43
N ILE A 52 8.59 0.87 1.24
CA ILE A 52 8.81 -0.56 0.95
C ILE A 52 7.47 -1.28 0.76
N TYR A 53 6.50 -1.04 1.65
CA TYR A 53 5.15 -1.60 1.54
C TYR A 53 4.48 -1.16 0.24
N LYS A 54 4.56 0.14 -0.10
CA LYS A 54 3.97 0.68 -1.34
C LYS A 54 4.57 0.05 -2.60
N VAL A 55 5.88 -0.18 -2.62
CA VAL A 55 6.57 -0.83 -3.75
C VAL A 55 6.05 -2.25 -3.94
N ILE A 56 6.01 -3.06 -2.87
CA ILE A 56 5.51 -4.43 -2.91
C ILE A 56 4.05 -4.46 -3.37
N ALA A 57 3.20 -3.63 -2.77
CA ALA A 57 1.79 -3.53 -3.14
C ALA A 57 1.60 -3.17 -4.61
N LYS A 58 2.43 -2.25 -5.14
CA LYS A 58 2.38 -1.85 -6.55
C LYS A 58 2.81 -2.99 -7.49
N ILE A 59 3.83 -3.77 -7.13
CA ILE A 59 4.26 -4.94 -7.90
C ILE A 59 3.12 -5.96 -7.97
N ILE A 60 2.49 -6.27 -6.83
CA ILE A 60 1.36 -7.19 -6.77
C ILE A 60 0.19 -6.67 -7.62
N ALA A 61 -0.20 -5.41 -7.46
CA ALA A 61 -1.29 -4.81 -8.21
C ALA A 61 -1.03 -4.85 -9.73
N ASN A 62 0.21 -4.61 -10.17
CA ASN A 62 0.57 -4.70 -11.58
C ASN A 62 0.49 -6.15 -12.10
N ARG A 63 0.85 -7.16 -11.29
CA ARG A 63 0.68 -8.57 -11.66
C ARG A 63 -0.80 -8.95 -11.74
N MET A 64 -1.60 -8.51 -10.76
CA MET A 64 -3.05 -8.77 -10.74
C MET A 64 -3.78 -8.08 -11.88
N LYS A 65 -3.29 -6.94 -12.36
CA LYS A 65 -3.91 -6.18 -13.46
C LYS A 65 -4.10 -7.05 -14.71
N GLU A 66 -3.14 -7.91 -15.02
CA GLU A 66 -3.19 -8.79 -16.19
C GLU A 66 -4.20 -9.94 -16.00
N GLU A 67 -4.40 -10.40 -14.77
CA GLU A 67 -5.29 -11.52 -14.44
C GLU A 67 -6.75 -11.09 -14.22
N LEU A 68 -6.97 -9.87 -13.72
CA LEU A 68 -8.29 -9.35 -13.34
C LEU A 68 -9.35 -9.49 -14.44
N PRO A 69 -9.08 -9.18 -15.73
CA PRO A 69 -10.07 -9.29 -16.80
C PRO A 69 -10.66 -10.69 -16.99
N PHE A 70 -9.95 -11.74 -16.59
CA PHE A 70 -10.41 -13.12 -16.71
C PHE A 70 -11.24 -13.60 -15.51
N ILE A 71 -11.18 -12.87 -14.39
CA ILE A 71 -11.80 -13.25 -13.12
C ILE A 71 -13.03 -12.39 -12.83
N ILE A 72 -13.03 -11.12 -13.28
CA ILE A 72 -14.16 -10.21 -13.08
C ILE A 72 -15.08 -10.24 -14.29
N HIS A 73 -16.38 -10.38 -14.05
CA HIS A 73 -17.38 -10.23 -15.10
C HIS A 73 -17.33 -8.79 -15.66
N PRO A 74 -17.30 -8.59 -16.98
CA PRO A 74 -17.44 -7.25 -17.55
C PRO A 74 -18.88 -6.78 -17.29
N SER A 75 -19.04 -5.83 -16.38
CA SER A 75 -20.32 -5.16 -16.10
C SER A 75 -20.80 -4.33 -17.29
#